data_AF-A0A960MFR3-F1
#
_entry.id   AF-A0A960MFR3-F1
#
_cell.length_a   1.000
_cell.length_b   1.000
_cell.length_c   1.000
_cell.angle_alpha   90.00
_cell.angle_beta   90.00
_cell.angle_gamma   90.00
#
_symmetry.space_group_name_H-M   'P 1'
#
loop_
_entity.id
_entity.type
_entity.pdbx_description
1 polymer ?
#
loop_
_entity_poly.entity_id
_entity_poly.type
_entity_poly.pdbx_seq_one_letter_code
_entity_poly.pdbx_strand_id
1 'polypeptide(L)'
;MRPAPLRNILLALSFERTDSDGTVLPLESREQATRDSARLLSSDASKPDLERFFADRARSLIDQAASRFPAIPSAAEPSHRGRFVAPILLLGALALGWTSQALGAEKHVNILSLPLIGILLWNLAVYALEAVSGLTGLRRRSDPVESDSSPASPTAWPERL
;
A
#
# COMPACT_ATOMS: atom_id res chain seq x y z
N MET A 1 14.10 10.38 -12.85
CA MET A 1 13.42 9.27 -12.15
C MET A 1 12.10 9.66 -11.47
N ARG A 2 11.01 8.93 -11.74
CA ARG A 2 9.71 9.06 -11.02
C ARG A 2 9.80 8.41 -9.63
N PRO A 3 8.97 8.80 -8.63
CA PRO A 3 9.07 8.30 -7.26
C PRO A 3 8.75 6.80 -7.11
N ALA A 4 7.89 6.24 -7.95
CA ALA A 4 7.54 4.82 -7.89
C ALA A 4 8.68 3.87 -8.32
N PRO A 5 9.37 4.08 -9.46
CA PRO A 5 10.56 3.30 -9.83
C PRO A 5 11.67 3.31 -8.77
N LEU A 6 11.96 4.48 -8.20
CA LEU A 6 13.00 4.61 -7.17
C LEU A 6 12.68 3.80 -5.91
N ARG A 7 11.42 3.82 -5.46
CA ARG A 7 10.97 3.03 -4.30
C ARG A 7 11.18 1.53 -4.55
N ASN A 8 10.80 1.03 -5.72
CA ASN A 8 10.96 -0.38 -6.04
C ASN A 8 12.44 -0.79 -6.05
N ILE A 9 13.31 0.06 -6.60
CA ILE A 9 14.76 -0.18 -6.59
C ILE A 9 15.30 -0.23 -5.15
N LEU A 10 14.89 0.71 -4.29
CA LEU A 10 15.31 0.72 -2.89
C LEU A 10 14.77 -0.49 -2.10
N LEU A 11 13.54 -0.92 -2.37
CA LEU A 11 12.98 -2.13 -1.77
C LEU A 11 13.75 -3.37 -2.20
N ALA A 12 13.99 -3.56 -3.51
CA ALA A 12 14.80 -4.66 -4.03
C ALA A 12 16.21 -4.66 -3.40
N LEU A 13 16.84 -3.48 -3.30
CA LEU A 13 18.13 -3.31 -2.64
C LEU A 13 18.09 -3.70 -1.16
N SER A 14 17.03 -3.33 -0.44
CA SER A 14 16.87 -3.69 0.98
C SER A 14 16.73 -5.19 1.17
N PHE A 15 16.01 -5.88 0.26
CA PHE A 15 15.92 -7.33 0.26
C PHE A 15 17.29 -7.94 0.00
N GLU A 16 18.00 -7.52 -1.05
CA GLU A 16 19.33 -8.06 -1.37
C GLU A 16 20.34 -7.85 -0.22
N ARG A 17 20.25 -6.71 0.48
CA ARG A 17 21.15 -6.39 1.59
C ARG A 17 20.83 -7.14 2.88
N THR A 18 19.55 -7.47 3.10
CA THR A 18 19.10 -8.19 4.31
C THR A 18 19.16 -9.71 4.12
N ASP A 19 18.92 -10.17 2.88
CA ASP A 19 18.96 -11.57 2.48
C ASP A 19 20.27 -11.85 1.72
N SER A 20 21.41 -11.72 2.40
CA SER A 20 22.72 -12.04 1.79
C SER A 20 22.82 -13.51 1.37
N ASP A 21 22.14 -14.38 2.10
CA ASP A 21 22.24 -15.84 1.98
C ASP A 21 21.29 -16.40 0.90
N GLY A 22 20.42 -15.55 0.34
CA GLY A 22 19.48 -15.95 -0.72
C GLY A 22 18.35 -16.85 -0.25
N THR A 23 17.95 -16.74 1.02
CA THR A 23 16.87 -17.53 1.63
C THR A 23 15.49 -17.12 1.08
N VAL A 24 15.29 -15.81 0.86
CA VAL A 24 14.02 -15.24 0.37
C VAL A 24 14.05 -15.11 -1.15
N LEU A 25 15.17 -14.62 -1.69
CA LEU A 25 15.45 -14.45 -3.11
C LEU A 25 16.73 -15.23 -3.45
N PRO A 26 16.61 -16.46 -4.00
CA PRO A 26 17.76 -17.26 -4.41
C PRO A 26 18.70 -16.51 -5.35
N LEU A 27 20.01 -16.75 -5.25
CA LEU A 27 21.00 -16.07 -6.10
C LEU A 27 20.74 -16.29 -7.59
N GLU A 28 20.33 -17.51 -7.98
CA GLU A 28 19.97 -17.84 -9.36
C GLU A 28 18.82 -16.94 -9.88
N SER A 29 17.79 -16.72 -9.07
CA SER A 29 16.69 -15.82 -9.41
C SER A 29 17.14 -14.37 -9.61
N ARG A 30 18.16 -13.92 -8.85
CA ARG A 30 18.74 -12.58 -8.99
C ARG A 30 19.54 -12.43 -10.27
N GLU A 31 20.35 -13.44 -10.59
CA GLU A 31 21.11 -13.50 -11.83
C GLU A 31 20.17 -13.57 -13.04
N GLN A 32 19.10 -14.36 -12.95
CA GLN A 32 18.08 -14.45 -13.99
C GLN A 32 17.39 -13.11 -14.22
N ALA A 33 16.93 -12.44 -13.16
CA ALA A 33 16.32 -11.12 -13.27
C ALA A 33 17.28 -10.08 -13.87
N THR A 34 18.57 -10.17 -13.55
CA THR A 34 19.61 -9.31 -14.13
C THR A 34 19.79 -9.57 -15.62
N ARG A 35 19.92 -10.85 -16.01
CA ARG A 35 20.05 -11.26 -17.42
C ARG A 35 18.85 -10.84 -18.25
N ASP A 36 17.63 -11.03 -17.73
CA ASP A 36 16.40 -10.70 -18.44
C ASP A 36 16.24 -9.19 -18.63
N SER A 37 16.60 -8.40 -17.62
CA SER A 37 16.55 -6.93 -17.72
C SER A 37 17.66 -6.38 -18.62
N ALA A 38 18.82 -7.04 -18.66
CA ALA A 38 19.97 -6.60 -19.46
C ALA A 38 19.78 -6.81 -20.97
N ARG A 39 18.78 -7.60 -21.41
CA ARG A 39 18.52 -7.87 -22.84
C ARG A 39 18.25 -6.61 -23.66
N LEU A 40 17.75 -5.56 -23.02
CA LEU A 40 17.42 -4.28 -23.64
C LEU A 40 18.53 -3.23 -23.48
N LEU A 41 19.61 -3.56 -22.76
CA LEU A 41 20.69 -2.63 -22.46
C LEU A 41 21.78 -2.71 -23.54
N SER A 42 22.01 -1.62 -24.25
CA SER A 42 23.11 -1.50 -25.21
C SER A 42 24.43 -1.19 -24.50
N SER A 43 25.55 -1.41 -25.20
CA SER A 43 26.88 -1.06 -24.70
C SER A 43 27.09 0.46 -24.53
N ASP A 44 26.26 1.27 -25.18
CA ASP A 44 26.24 2.74 -25.12
C ASP A 44 24.99 3.26 -24.37
N ALA A 45 24.60 2.56 -23.31
CA ALA A 45 23.38 2.85 -22.58
C ALA A 45 23.42 4.24 -21.96
N SER A 46 22.39 5.04 -22.27
CA SER A 46 22.22 6.35 -21.65
C SER A 46 21.69 6.21 -20.22
N LYS A 47 21.83 7.26 -19.41
CA LYS A 47 21.28 7.31 -18.04
C LYS A 47 19.79 6.87 -17.93
N PRO A 48 18.87 7.25 -18.84
CA PRO A 48 17.49 6.78 -18.79
C PRO A 48 17.34 5.29 -19.04
N ASP A 49 18.23 4.69 -19.83
CA ASP A 49 18.21 3.26 -20.13
C ASP A 49 18.69 2.45 -18.92
N LEU A 50 19.69 2.95 -18.20
CA LEU A 50 20.07 2.43 -16.89
C LEU A 50 18.93 2.56 -15.87
N GLU A 51 18.24 3.72 -15.82
CA GLU A 51 17.08 3.90 -14.92
C GLU A 51 15.98 2.86 -15.22
N ARG A 52 15.71 2.56 -16.49
CA ARG A 52 14.75 1.52 -16.91
C ARG A 52 15.23 0.13 -16.54
N PHE A 53 16.47 -0.21 -16.84
CA PHE A 53 17.08 -1.48 -16.47
C PHE A 53 16.93 -1.78 -14.98
N PHE A 54 17.28 -0.83 -14.11
CA PHE A 54 17.14 -1.02 -12.66
C PHE A 54 15.67 -1.12 -12.22
N ALA A 55 14.78 -0.36 -12.85
CA ALA A 55 13.35 -0.42 -12.54
C ALA A 55 12.74 -1.78 -12.92
N ASP A 56 13.07 -2.31 -14.09
CA ASP A 56 12.56 -3.59 -14.58
C ASP A 56 13.10 -4.76 -13.77
N ARG A 57 14.40 -4.74 -13.43
CA ARG A 57 15.01 -5.74 -12.53
C ARG A 57 14.34 -5.70 -11.16
N ALA A 58 14.20 -4.51 -10.57
CA ALA A 58 13.59 -4.36 -9.25
C ALA A 58 12.14 -4.86 -9.23
N ARG A 59 11.38 -4.61 -10.31
CA ARG A 59 10.02 -5.12 -10.45
C ARG A 59 9.98 -6.65 -10.50
N SER A 60 10.82 -7.26 -11.34
CA SER A 60 10.91 -8.73 -11.45
C SER A 60 11.26 -9.39 -10.11
N LEU A 61 12.18 -8.81 -9.33
CA LEU A 61 12.54 -9.33 -8.00
C LEU A 61 11.41 -9.18 -6.98
N ILE A 62 10.69 -8.05 -7.00
CA ILE A 62 9.56 -7.84 -6.10
C ILE A 62 8.41 -8.81 -6.43
N ASP A 63 8.12 -9.04 -7.72
CA ASP A 63 7.07 -9.96 -8.15
C ASP A 63 7.41 -11.42 -7.74
N GLN A 64 8.68 -11.82 -7.87
CA GLN A 64 9.16 -13.11 -7.37
C GLN A 64 9.06 -13.22 -5.85
N ALA A 65 9.47 -12.20 -5.11
CA ALA A 65 9.35 -12.18 -3.64
C ALA A 65 7.88 -12.23 -3.20
N ALA A 66 6.99 -11.50 -3.88
CA ALA A 66 5.56 -11.46 -3.60
C ALA A 66 4.87 -12.81 -3.87
N SER A 67 5.28 -13.55 -4.91
CA SER A 67 4.75 -14.89 -5.18
C SER A 67 5.14 -15.92 -4.12
N ARG A 68 6.32 -15.76 -3.50
CA ARG A 68 6.79 -16.60 -2.38
C ARG A 68 6.16 -16.19 -1.04
N PHE A 69 5.98 -14.89 -0.82
CA PHE A 69 5.46 -14.31 0.41
C PHE A 69 4.37 -13.26 0.11
N PRO A 70 3.08 -13.66 0.06
CA PRO A 70 1.98 -12.78 -0.30
C PRO A 70 1.75 -11.62 0.69
N ALA A 71 2.41 -11.62 1.85
CA ALA A 71 2.40 -10.50 2.80
C ALA A 71 3.26 -9.30 2.35
N ILE A 72 4.27 -9.50 1.48
CA ILE A 72 5.19 -8.45 1.02
C ILE A 72 4.49 -7.29 0.28
N PRO A 73 3.57 -7.52 -0.68
CA PRO A 73 2.88 -6.42 -1.36
C PRO A 73 2.05 -5.55 -0.40
N SER A 74 1.55 -6.11 0.71
CA SER A 74 0.79 -5.35 1.72
C SER A 74 1.65 -4.36 2.53
N ALA A 75 2.96 -4.62 2.65
CA ALA A 75 3.92 -3.73 3.31
C ALA A 75 4.52 -2.68 2.35
N ALA A 76 4.51 -2.95 1.05
CA ALA A 76 5.08 -2.07 0.02
C ALA A 76 4.11 -1.00 -0.49
N GLU A 77 2.80 -1.18 -0.28
CA GLU A 77 1.84 -0.11 -0.55
C GLU A 77 2.03 1.04 0.46
N PRO A 78 2.11 2.31 0.01
CA PRO A 78 2.08 3.43 0.93
C PRO A 78 0.81 3.33 1.76
N SER A 79 0.97 3.00 3.04
CA SER A 79 -0.18 2.83 3.92
C SER A 79 -0.92 4.16 4.00
N HIS A 80 -2.04 4.27 3.28
CA HIS A 80 -2.90 5.45 3.34
C HIS A 80 -3.46 5.66 4.75
N ARG A 81 -3.34 4.65 5.64
CA ARG A 81 -3.56 4.74 7.08
C ARG A 81 -2.78 5.89 7.73
N GLY A 82 -1.54 6.17 7.30
CA GLY A 82 -0.74 7.28 7.82
C GLY A 82 -1.23 8.67 7.39
N ARG A 83 -2.00 8.77 6.29
CA ARG A 83 -2.46 10.06 5.74
C ARG A 83 -3.47 10.77 6.65
N PHE A 84 -4.22 10.02 7.46
CA PHE A 84 -5.22 10.55 8.36
C PHE A 84 -4.68 10.87 9.76
N VAL A 85 -3.49 10.38 10.11
CA VAL A 85 -2.88 10.63 11.42
C VAL A 85 -2.65 12.12 11.63
N ALA A 86 -2.00 12.79 10.68
CA ALA A 86 -1.72 14.22 10.78
C ALA A 86 -3.00 15.10 10.93
N PRO A 87 -4.05 14.97 10.10
CA PRO A 87 -5.25 15.77 10.27
C PRO A 87 -6.05 15.42 11.54
N ILE A 88 -6.08 14.15 11.97
CA ILE A 88 -6.72 13.76 13.25
C ILE A 88 -5.98 14.40 14.42
N LEU A 89 -4.65 14.38 14.40
CA LEU A 89 -3.82 14.93 15.46
C LEU A 89 -3.96 16.45 15.54
N LEU A 90 -4.05 17.12 14.39
CA LEU A 90 -4.33 18.56 14.30
C LEU A 90 -5.73 18.91 14.84
N LEU A 91 -6.77 18.16 14.42
CA LEU A 91 -8.13 18.36 14.91
C LEU A 91 -8.24 18.11 16.41
N GLY A 92 -7.56 17.08 16.92
CA GLY A 92 -7.48 16.77 18.34
C GLY A 92 -6.81 17.90 19.14
N ALA A 93 -5.68 18.42 18.66
CA ALA A 93 -5.01 19.57 19.28
C ALA A 93 -5.89 20.83 19.28
N LEU A 94 -6.61 21.08 18.18
CA LEU A 94 -7.53 22.21 18.05
C LEU A 94 -8.71 22.11 19.03
N ALA A 95 -9.32 20.92 19.13
CA ALA A 95 -10.40 20.67 20.08
C ALA A 95 -9.92 20.81 21.54
N LEU A 96 -8.71 20.35 21.84
CA LEU A 96 -8.11 20.49 23.17
C LEU A 96 -7.84 21.96 23.51
N GLY A 97 -7.32 22.75 22.57
CA GLY A 97 -7.15 24.19 22.74
C GLY A 97 -8.48 24.92 22.93
N TRP A 98 -9.50 24.57 22.14
CA TRP A 98 -10.82 25.20 22.20
C TRP A 98 -11.56 24.90 23.52
N THR A 99 -11.52 23.65 23.98
CA THR A 99 -12.10 23.26 25.28
C THR A 99 -11.34 23.90 26.44
N SER A 100 -10.01 24.05 26.34
CA SER A 100 -9.21 24.80 27.33
C SER A 100 -9.62 26.27 27.45
N GLN A 101 -10.05 26.90 26.36
CA GLN A 101 -10.54 28.28 26.36
C GLN A 101 -11.93 28.39 27.02
N ALA A 102 -12.80 27.40 26.81
CA ALA A 102 -14.18 27.39 27.34
C ALA A 102 -14.24 27.22 28.87
N LEU A 103 -13.20 26.64 29.49
CA LEU A 103 -13.09 26.45 30.93
C LEU A 103 -12.87 27.74 31.73
N GLY A 104 -12.50 28.85 31.07
CA GLY A 104 -12.11 30.10 31.74
C GLY A 104 -13.21 31.16 31.90
N ALA A 105 -14.37 31.02 31.27
CA ALA A 105 -15.23 32.18 31.00
C ALA A 105 -16.26 32.54 32.08
N GLU A 106 -16.94 31.60 32.76
CA GLU A 106 -17.98 32.00 33.73
C GLU A 106 -18.10 31.08 34.96
N LYS A 107 -18.31 31.72 36.12
CA LYS A 107 -18.22 31.19 37.50
C LYS A 107 -19.29 30.16 37.92
N HIS A 108 -19.97 29.49 36.97
CA HIS A 108 -20.87 28.37 37.25
C HIS A 108 -20.50 27.18 36.36
N VAL A 109 -19.44 26.47 36.76
CA VAL A 109 -19.02 25.26 36.08
C VAL A 109 -20.06 24.19 36.36
N ASN A 110 -20.89 23.87 35.36
CA ASN A 110 -21.74 22.70 35.41
C ASN A 110 -20.84 21.46 35.34
N ILE A 111 -20.48 20.90 36.50
CA ILE A 111 -19.53 19.79 36.63
C ILE A 111 -20.01 18.55 35.86
N LEU A 112 -21.31 18.44 35.57
CA LEU A 112 -21.89 17.39 34.73
C LEU A 112 -21.66 17.59 33.22
N SER A 113 -21.45 18.82 32.74
CA SER A 113 -21.32 19.06 31.29
C SER A 113 -19.97 18.64 30.74
N LEU A 114 -18.90 18.71 31.56
CA LEU A 114 -17.54 18.29 31.23
C LEU A 114 -17.46 16.80 30.80
N PRO A 115 -17.93 15.82 31.61
CA PRO A 115 -17.93 14.42 31.21
C PRO A 115 -18.88 14.15 30.04
N LEU A 116 -20.01 14.86 29.94
CA LEU A 116 -20.97 14.71 28.84
C LEU A 116 -20.35 15.14 27.50
N ILE A 117 -19.65 16.28 27.49
CA ILE A 117 -18.92 16.78 26.32
C ILE A 117 -17.79 15.81 25.94
N GLY A 118 -17.04 15.29 26.91
CA GLY A 118 -15.99 14.31 26.65
C GLY A 118 -16.51 13.05 25.96
N ILE A 119 -17.61 12.48 26.47
CA ILE A 119 -18.26 11.30 25.88
C ILE A 119 -18.82 11.61 24.49
N LEU A 120 -19.43 12.78 24.30
CA LEU A 120 -19.98 13.20 23.01
C LEU A 120 -18.86 13.37 21.97
N LEU A 121 -17.76 14.02 22.35
CA LEU A 121 -16.59 14.22 21.48
C LEU A 121 -15.94 12.88 21.11
N TRP A 122 -15.83 11.98 22.08
CA TRP A 122 -15.29 10.63 21.88
C TRP A 122 -16.15 9.81 20.92
N ASN A 123 -17.47 9.82 21.09
CA ASN A 123 -18.39 9.17 20.15
C ASN A 123 -18.21 9.73 18.74
N LEU A 124 -18.16 11.06 18.60
CA LEU A 124 -17.97 11.71 17.31
C LEU A 124 -16.65 11.31 16.66
N ALA A 125 -15.58 11.18 17.44
CA ALA A 125 -14.28 10.70 16.97
C ALA A 125 -14.34 9.24 16.50
N VAL A 126 -14.98 8.34 17.25
CA VAL A 126 -15.16 6.93 16.89
C VAL A 126 -15.94 6.80 15.57
N TYR A 127 -17.05 7.53 15.42
CA TYR A 127 -17.83 7.51 14.19
C TYR A 127 -17.06 8.11 13.00
N ALA A 128 -16.28 9.16 13.21
CA ALA A 128 -15.44 9.73 12.16
C ALA A 128 -14.34 8.74 11.70
N LEU A 129 -13.70 8.04 12.65
CA LEU A 129 -12.72 6.99 12.37
C LEU A 129 -13.33 5.83 11.56
N GLU A 130 -14.51 5.36 11.95
CA GLU A 130 -15.24 4.30 11.26
C GLU A 130 -15.70 4.74 9.86
N ALA A 131 -16.26 5.95 9.72
CA ALA A 131 -16.69 6.48 8.43
C ALA A 131 -15.52 6.61 7.44
N VAL A 132 -14.37 7.11 7.90
CA VAL A 132 -13.16 7.23 7.07
C VAL A 132 -12.61 5.84 6.70
N SER A 133 -12.63 4.88 7.62
CA SER A 133 -12.19 3.51 7.37
C SER A 133 -13.11 2.78 6.39
N GLY A 134 -14.42 2.97 6.51
CA GLY A 134 -15.42 2.43 5.57
C GLY A 134 -15.28 3.04 4.17
N LEU A 135 -15.24 4.37 4.04
CA LEU A 135 -15.12 5.04 2.74
C LEU A 135 -13.83 4.66 1.99
N THR A 136 -12.74 4.41 2.71
CA THR A 136 -11.47 3.99 2.09
C THR A 136 -11.44 2.49 1.73
N GLY A 137 -12.19 1.64 2.43
CA GLY A 137 -12.35 0.21 2.13
C GLY A 137 -13.29 -0.07 0.95
N LEU A 138 -14.38 0.68 0.82
CA LEU A 138 -15.35 0.54 -0.29
C LEU A 138 -14.75 0.85 -1.67
N ARG A 139 -13.70 1.68 -1.71
CA ARG A 139 -13.00 2.06 -2.95
C ARG A 139 -11.99 1.01 -3.45
N ARG A 140 -11.69 -0.03 -2.65
CA ARG A 140 -10.84 -1.17 -3.04
C ARG A 140 -11.62 -2.36 -3.59
N ARG A 141 -12.96 -2.36 -3.54
CA ARG A 141 -13.79 -3.48 -4.01
C ARG A 141 -14.38 -3.20 -5.38
N SER A 142 -13.52 -2.95 -6.35
CA SER A 142 -13.88 -2.87 -7.77
C SER A 142 -12.85 -3.62 -8.61
N ASP A 143 -12.48 -4.82 -8.15
CA ASP A 143 -12.01 -5.83 -9.08
C ASP A 143 -13.27 -6.51 -9.63
N PRO A 144 -13.60 -6.35 -10.93
CA PRO A 144 -14.61 -7.19 -11.53
C PRO A 144 -14.10 -8.62 -11.41
N VAL A 145 -14.81 -9.43 -10.63
CA VAL A 145 -14.69 -10.88 -10.72
C VAL A 145 -15.06 -11.20 -12.16
N GLU A 146 -14.02 -11.43 -12.97
CA GLU A 146 -14.15 -12.05 -14.27
C GLU A 146 -14.93 -13.33 -14.01
N SER A 147 -16.20 -13.28 -14.40
CA SER A 147 -17.09 -14.42 -14.37
C SER A 147 -16.49 -15.45 -15.30
N ASP A 148 -15.73 -16.36 -14.70
CA ASP A 148 -15.56 -17.71 -15.20
C ASP A 148 -16.96 -18.34 -15.26
N SER A 149 -17.65 -18.04 -16.37
CA SER A 149 -18.85 -18.70 -16.79
C SER A 149 -18.58 -19.28 -18.16
N SER A 150 -17.83 -20.38 -18.20
CA SER A 150 -18.36 -21.68 -18.60
C SER A 150 -17.29 -22.51 -19.32
N PRO A 151 -16.92 -23.68 -18.79
CA PRO A 151 -16.23 -24.69 -19.57
C PRO A 151 -17.24 -25.29 -20.56
N ALA A 152 -17.35 -24.68 -21.75
CA ALA A 152 -18.00 -25.31 -22.88
C ALA A 152 -17.29 -26.65 -23.13
N SER A 153 -17.99 -27.71 -22.78
CA SER A 153 -17.49 -29.05 -22.62
C SER A 153 -17.13 -29.68 -23.98
N PRO A 154 -16.20 -30.65 -24.00
CA PRO A 154 -15.85 -31.38 -25.21
C PRO A 154 -16.97 -32.36 -25.57
N THR A 155 -17.63 -32.14 -26.70
CA THR A 155 -18.51 -33.13 -27.35
C THR A 155 -18.15 -33.14 -28.84
N ALA A 156 -17.45 -34.19 -29.31
CA ALA A 156 -18.02 -35.31 -30.09
C ALA A 156 -18.47 -34.86 -31.52
N TRP A 157 -18.04 -35.34 -32.69
CA TRP A 157 -17.16 -36.37 -33.27
C TRP A 157 -17.02 -36.01 -34.79
N PRO A 158 -16.15 -36.66 -35.60
CA PRO A 158 -15.99 -36.39 -37.04
C PRO A 158 -17.01 -37.16 -37.88
N GLU A 159 -17.35 -36.69 -39.09
CA GLU A 159 -17.65 -37.49 -40.30
C GLU A 159 -18.03 -36.61 -41.52
N ARG A 160 -17.26 -36.80 -42.60
CA ARG A 160 -17.59 -36.82 -44.05
C ARG A 160 -18.39 -35.67 -44.71
N LEU A 161 -17.76 -35.03 -45.71
CA LEU A 161 -17.93 -35.32 -47.16
C LEU A 161 -16.82 -34.65 -47.97
#